data_AF-A0A1Q6E6T6-F1
#
_entry.id   AF-A0A1Q6E6T6-F1
#
_cell.length_a   1.000
_cell.length_b   1.000
_cell.length_c   1.000
_cell.angle_alpha   90.00
_cell.angle_beta   90.00
_cell.angle_gamma   90.00
#
_symmetry.space_group_name_H-M   'P 1'
#
loop_
_entity.id
_entity.type
_entity.pdbx_description
1 polymer ?
#
loop_
_entity_poly.entity_id
_entity_poly.type
_entity_poly.pdbx_seq_one_letter_code
_entity_poly.pdbx_strand_id
1 'polypeptide(L)'
;MGSGRASGEDKIAKVTEAALSSPLLNHQEIKGARDILFNLSYSPGQISFDEATSVLEMIQRKASRGIGDPHSANIIWGAGVDPSLDDEIVLTIVA
;
A
#
# COMPACT_ATOMS: atom_id res chain seq x y z
N MET A 1 -3.29 8.20 -8.15
CA MET A 1 -2.43 8.24 -6.94
C MET A 1 -3.33 8.13 -5.71
N GLY A 2 -3.15 7.13 -4.86
CA GLY A 2 -3.96 6.94 -3.65
C GLY A 2 -3.13 7.13 -2.40
N SER A 3 -3.72 7.69 -1.34
CA SER A 3 -3.05 7.82 -0.05
C SER A 3 -3.99 7.47 1.10
N GLY A 4 -3.46 6.83 2.13
CA GLY A 4 -4.17 6.45 3.34
C GLY A 4 -3.36 6.75 4.59
N ARG A 5 -4.06 6.94 5.71
CA ARG A 5 -3.48 7.08 7.06
C ARG A 5 -4.22 6.18 8.03
N ALA A 6 -3.50 5.52 8.92
CA ALA A 6 -4.10 4.72 9.99
C ALA A 6 -3.17 4.60 11.20
N SER A 7 -3.76 4.34 12.36
CA SER A 7 -3.08 4.09 13.63
C SER A 7 -3.80 3.00 14.41
N GLY A 8 -3.21 2.54 15.52
CA GLY A 8 -3.74 1.50 16.39
C GLY A 8 -3.66 0.08 15.81
N GLU A 9 -4.50 -0.82 16.30
CA GLU A 9 -4.55 -2.21 15.83
C GLU A 9 -4.98 -2.30 14.36
N ASP A 10 -4.47 -3.31 13.64
CA ASP A 10 -4.74 -3.55 12.22
C ASP A 10 -4.46 -2.36 11.29
N LYS A 11 -3.60 -1.43 11.73
CA LYS A 11 -3.23 -0.22 10.98
C LYS A 11 -2.71 -0.50 9.56
N ILE A 12 -2.07 -1.65 9.35
CA ILE A 12 -1.65 -2.14 8.01
C ILE A 12 -2.84 -2.37 7.07
N ALA A 13 -3.84 -3.12 7.52
CA ALA A 13 -5.02 -3.40 6.70
C ALA A 13 -5.81 -2.11 6.44
N LYS A 14 -6.01 -1.31 7.49
CA LYS A 14 -6.74 -0.02 7.43
C LYS A 14 -6.07 0.97 6.48
N VAL A 15 -4.75 1.17 6.60
CA VAL A 15 -4.03 2.14 5.75
C VAL A 15 -4.04 1.70 4.29
N THR A 16 -3.95 0.40 4.04
CA THR A 16 -3.99 -0.18 2.69
C THR A 16 -5.37 0.00 2.05
N GLU A 17 -6.44 -0.32 2.77
CA GLU A 17 -7.80 -0.09 2.28
C GLU A 17 -8.08 1.40 2.05
N ALA A 18 -7.62 2.28 2.95
CA ALA A 18 -7.75 3.72 2.80
C ALA A 18 -7.02 4.24 1.54
N ALA A 19 -5.80 3.76 1.27
CA ALA A 19 -5.05 4.15 0.08
C ALA A 19 -5.70 3.64 -1.21
N LEU A 20 -6.22 2.41 -1.21
CA LEU A 20 -6.91 1.79 -2.35
C LEU A 20 -8.30 2.38 -2.63
N SER A 21 -8.99 2.88 -1.61
CA SER A 21 -10.30 3.55 -1.73
C SER A 21 -10.20 5.06 -1.93
N SER A 22 -8.98 5.60 -1.99
CA SER A 22 -8.74 7.02 -2.15
C SER A 22 -9.39 7.54 -3.46
N PRO A 23 -10.15 8.64 -3.42
CA PRO A 23 -10.82 9.18 -4.61
C PRO A 23 -9.85 9.69 -5.69
N LEU A 24 -8.59 9.89 -5.34
CA LEU A 24 -7.50 10.25 -6.27
C LEU A 24 -6.92 9.03 -7.01
N LEU A 25 -7.34 7.83 -6.63
CA LEU A 25 -6.98 6.57 -7.25
C LEU A 25 -8.20 6.03 -8.00
N ASN A 26 -8.20 6.11 -9.33
CA ASN A 26 -9.32 5.54 -10.08
C ASN A 26 -9.25 4.01 -10.00
N HIS A 27 -10.40 3.38 -9.77
CA HIS A 27 -10.51 1.92 -9.63
C HIS A 27 -10.04 1.15 -10.88
N GLN A 28 -10.03 1.80 -12.05
CA GLN A 28 -9.50 1.23 -13.29
C GLN A 28 -7.96 1.32 -13.40
N GLU A 29 -7.32 2.23 -12.66
CA GLU A 29 -5.86 2.44 -12.73
C GLU A 29 -5.11 1.32 -12.02
N ILE A 30 -5.55 0.88 -10.83
CA ILE A 30 -4.88 -0.24 -10.14
C ILE A 30 -5.13 -1.60 -10.82
N LYS A 31 -6.34 -1.84 -11.34
CA LYS A 31 -6.70 -3.17 -11.86
C LYS A 31 -6.03 -3.44 -13.21
N GLY A 32 -4.94 -4.19 -13.18
CA GLY A 32 -4.05 -4.43 -14.31
C GLY A 32 -3.00 -3.35 -14.52
N ALA A 33 -2.70 -2.57 -13.48
CA ALA A 33 -1.47 -1.78 -13.44
C ALA A 33 -0.28 -2.71 -13.65
N ARG A 34 0.61 -2.32 -14.57
CA ARG A 34 1.83 -3.07 -14.85
C ARG A 34 2.95 -2.71 -13.91
N ASP A 35 3.02 -1.45 -13.51
CA ASP A 35 4.04 -0.91 -12.62
C ASP A 35 3.33 -0.17 -11.50
N ILE A 36 3.61 -0.55 -10.25
CA ILE A 36 3.06 0.10 -9.07
C ILE A 36 4.21 0.51 -8.18
N LEU A 37 4.17 1.74 -7.69
CA LEU A 37 5.07 2.23 -6.65
C LEU A 37 4.27 2.53 -5.39
N PHE A 38 4.73 2.05 -4.24
CA PHE A 38 4.18 2.52 -2.97
C PHE A 38 5.26 2.92 -1.98
N ASN A 39 4.91 3.86 -1.10
CA ASN A 39 5.76 4.30 0.00
C ASN A 39 5.00 4.20 1.32
N LEU A 40 5.62 3.53 2.29
CA LEU A 40 5.17 3.44 3.67
C LEU A 40 5.98 4.40 4.53
N SER A 41 5.34 5.38 5.15
CA SER A 41 5.97 6.24 6.15
C SER A 41 5.47 5.91 7.55
N TYR A 42 6.38 5.73 8.49
CA TYR A 42 6.09 5.31 9.86
C TYR A 42 7.17 5.76 10.84
N SER A 43 6.86 5.80 12.13
CA SER A 43 7.86 6.08 13.18
C SER A 43 8.81 4.91 13.39
N PRO A 44 10.05 5.14 13.86
CA PRO A 44 11.01 4.07 14.13
C PRO A 44 10.42 2.94 14.99
N GLY A 45 10.59 1.69 14.53
CA GLY A 45 10.15 0.50 15.27
C GLY A 45 8.66 0.18 15.16
N GLN A 46 7.88 0.94 14.39
CA GLN A 46 6.42 0.72 14.25
C GLN A 46 6.03 -0.35 13.23
N ILE A 47 6.90 -0.65 12.26
CA ILE A 47 6.61 -1.55 11.15
C ILE A 47 7.71 -2.59 11.02
N SER A 48 7.28 -3.85 10.97
CA SER A 48 8.11 -5.01 10.65
C SER A 48 8.16 -5.28 9.15
N PHE A 49 9.14 -6.07 8.73
CA PHE A 49 9.26 -6.49 7.33
C PHE A 49 8.06 -7.33 6.87
N ASP A 50 7.50 -8.17 7.76
CA ASP A 50 6.32 -8.99 7.47
C ASP A 50 5.06 -8.15 7.24
N GLU A 51 4.90 -7.07 7.99
CA GLU A 51 3.80 -6.12 7.80
C GLU A 51 3.92 -5.36 6.48
N ALA A 52 5.12 -4.90 6.12
CA ALA A 52 5.36 -4.28 4.81
C ALA A 52 5.09 -5.27 3.66
N THR A 53 5.46 -6.53 3.83
CA THR A 53 5.17 -7.61 2.87
C THR A 53 3.66 -7.86 2.76
N SER A 54 2.92 -7.76 3.86
CA SER A 54 1.46 -7.89 3.84
C SER A 54 0.78 -6.80 3.00
N VAL A 55 1.27 -5.55 3.05
CA VAL A 55 0.80 -4.46 2.17
C VAL A 55 1.05 -4.80 0.71
N LEU A 56 2.26 -5.27 0.38
CA LEU A 56 2.63 -5.68 -0.97
C LEU A 56 1.66 -6.74 -1.51
N GLU A 57 1.38 -7.79 -0.74
CA GLU A 57 0.44 -8.83 -1.16
C GLU A 57 -0.98 -8.32 -1.35
N MET A 58 -1.46 -7.44 -0.45
CA MET A 58 -2.78 -6.82 -0.57
C MET A 58 -2.91 -6.02 -1.87
N ILE A 59 -1.90 -5.21 -2.20
CA ILE A 59 -1.86 -4.43 -3.44
C ILE A 59 -1.77 -5.36 -4.65
N GLN A 60 -0.92 -6.39 -4.62
CA GLN A 60 -0.79 -7.37 -5.70
C GLN A 60 -2.11 -8.08 -6.01
N ARG A 61 -2.84 -8.50 -4.96
CA ARG A 61 -4.16 -9.14 -5.11
C ARG A 61 -5.18 -8.21 -5.76
N LYS A 62 -5.13 -6.91 -5.45
CA LYS A 62 -6.04 -5.89 -6.02
C LYS A 62 -5.66 -5.50 -7.44
N ALA A 63 -4.37 -5.53 -7.76
CA ALA A 63 -3.85 -5.26 -9.10
C ALA A 63 -4.13 -6.40 -10.08
N SER A 64 -4.16 -7.65 -9.61
CA SER A 64 -4.46 -8.82 -10.44
C SER A 64 -5.86 -8.73 -11.07
N ARG A 65 -5.98 -9.09 -12.37
CA ARG A 65 -7.26 -9.09 -13.08
C ARG A 65 -8.13 -10.33 -12.82
N GLY A 66 -7.67 -11.32 -12.05
CA GLY A 66 -8.40 -12.53 -11.68
C GLY A 66 -7.61 -13.82 -11.91
N ILE A 67 -8.25 -14.98 -11.67
CA ILE A 67 -7.67 -16.31 -11.94
C ILE A 67 -7.40 -16.43 -13.44
N GLY A 68 -6.12 -16.44 -13.82
CA GLY A 68 -5.69 -16.56 -15.21
C GLY A 68 -4.96 -15.34 -15.79
N ASP A 69 -4.67 -14.30 -15.00
CA ASP A 69 -3.74 -13.23 -15.41
C ASP A 69 -2.29 -13.70 -15.16
N PRO A 70 -1.50 -14.01 -16.21
CA PRO A 70 -0.11 -14.44 -16.06
C PRO A 70 0.83 -13.27 -15.71
N HIS A 71 0.34 -12.03 -15.71
CA HIS A 71 1.15 -10.86 -15.43
C HIS A 71 0.96 -10.39 -13.98
N SER A 72 1.97 -10.67 -13.14
CA SER A 72 2.15 -9.97 -11.88
C SER A 72 2.53 -8.51 -12.16
N ALA A 73 1.81 -7.55 -11.58
CA ALA A 73 2.26 -6.16 -11.53
C ALA A 73 3.70 -6.12 -10.97
N ASN A 74 4.57 -5.34 -11.59
CA ASN A 74 5.88 -5.02 -11.08
C ASN A 74 5.71 -3.98 -9.97
N ILE A 75 5.91 -4.39 -8.72
CA ILE A 75 5.71 -3.52 -7.57
C ILE A 75 7.06 -3.12 -6.98
N ILE A 76 7.33 -1.82 -6.98
CA ILE A 76 8.46 -1.21 -6.28
C ILE A 76 7.91 -0.59 -5.00
N TRP A 77 8.62 -0.78 -3.90
CA TRP A 77 8.21 -0.17 -2.65
C TRP A 77 9.36 0.43 -1.87
N GLY A 78 9.02 1.44 -1.08
CA GLY A 78 9.92 2.14 -0.18
C GLY A 78 9.33 2.26 1.22
N ALA A 79 10.22 2.40 2.18
CA ALA A 79 9.90 2.72 3.56
C ALA A 79 10.61 4.02 3.95
N GLY A 80 9.84 4.98 4.46
CA GLY A 80 10.33 6.23 5.03
C GLY A 80 10.15 6.21 6.55
N VAL A 81 11.21 6.53 7.28
CA VAL A 81 11.12 6.67 8.74
C VAL A 81 10.88 8.13 9.08
N ASP A 82 9.76 8.43 9.72
CA ASP A 82 9.40 9.78 10.16
C ASP A 82 9.01 9.74 11.64
N PRO A 83 9.88 10.23 12.56
CA PRO A 83 9.61 10.24 13.99
C PRO A 83 8.41 11.11 14.41
N SER A 84 7.90 11.98 13.54
CA SER A 84 6.75 12.83 13.84
C SER A 84 5.40 12.12 13.74
N LEU A 85 5.38 10.91 13.18
CA LEU A 85 4.14 10.15 12.95
C LEU A 85 3.62 9.42 14.20
N ASP A 86 4.41 9.32 15.28
CA ASP A 86 4.07 8.56 16.49
C ASP A 86 3.57 7.13 16.16
N ASP A 87 2.30 6.80 16.42
CA ASP A 87 1.66 5.52 16.06
C ASP A 87 1.01 5.50 14.65
N GLU A 88 0.99 6.63 13.95
CA GLU A 88 0.42 6.75 12.61
C GLU A 88 1.33 6.13 11.53
N ILE A 89 0.69 5.52 10.55
CA ILE A 89 1.31 5.05 9.31
C ILE A 89 0.65 5.78 8.16
N VAL A 90 1.46 6.25 7.22
CA VAL A 90 1.01 6.85 5.98
C VAL A 90 1.42 5.95 4.82
N LEU A 91 0.46 5.51 4.01
CA LEU A 91 0.72 4.77 2.78
C LEU A 91 0.37 5.65 1.59
N THR A 92 1.27 5.73 0.63
CA THR A 92 1.02 6.36 -0.67
C THR A 92 1.23 5.34 -1.78
N ILE A 93 0.29 5.23 -2.70
CA ILE A 93 0.31 4.32 -3.85
C ILE A 93 0.22 5.13 -5.14
N VAL A 94 1.08 4.80 -6.09
CA VAL A 94 1.12 5.32 -7.45
C VAL A 94 1.04 4.12 -8.38
N ALA A 95 0.04 4.09 -9.27
CA ALA A 95 -0.24 3.01 -10.21
C ALA A 95 -0.64 3.61 -11.55
#